data_AF-W4V648-F1
#
_entry.id   AF-W4V648-F1
#
_cell.length_a   1.000
_cell.length_b   1.000
_cell.length_c   1.000
_cell.angle_alpha   90.00
_cell.angle_beta   90.00
_cell.angle_gamma   90.00
#
_symmetry.space_group_name_H-M   'P 1'
#
loop_
_entity.id
_entity.type
_entity.pdbx_description
1 polymer ?
#
loop_
_entity_poly.entity_id
_entity_poly.type
_entity_poly.pdbx_seq_one_letter_code
_entity_poly.pdbx_strand_id
1 'polypeptide(L)'
;MNEKLTASIAKESKFKIYVSALTSMNIDEHNRIPTTDTRIIRRIVRDFQFRGCSAANTINRWPSVRRGEERNIFPFQEEADVMFNSALMFELGVLKTYAEPLLMEIDSSEPEYSEARRLIEFLSNFLSIDTKEIPPTQ
;
A
#
# COMPACT_ATOMS: atom_id res chain seq x y z
N MET A 1 11.06 15.14 0.91
CA MET A 1 10.32 15.61 -0.30
C MET A 1 11.29 16.42 -1.16
N ASN A 2 11.15 16.39 -2.48
CA ASN A 2 12.02 17.11 -3.42
C ASN A 2 12.10 18.62 -3.10
N GLU A 3 13.29 19.10 -2.73
CA GLU A 3 13.56 20.50 -2.38
C GLU A 3 13.22 21.48 -3.51
N LYS A 4 13.31 21.05 -4.78
CA LYS A 4 12.98 21.91 -5.93
C LYS A 4 11.53 22.39 -5.89
N LEU A 5 10.62 21.61 -5.31
CA LEU A 5 9.20 21.96 -5.21
C LEU A 5 8.92 23.03 -4.15
N THR A 6 9.84 23.25 -3.21
CA THR A 6 9.69 24.18 -2.08
C THR A 6 10.87 25.14 -1.97
N ALA A 7 11.53 25.43 -3.09
CA ALA A 7 12.74 26.26 -3.13
C ALA A 7 12.50 27.69 -2.64
N SER A 8 11.25 28.19 -2.72
CA SER A 8 10.86 29.52 -2.21
C SER A 8 10.63 29.56 -0.69
N ILE A 9 10.63 28.42 0.00
CA ILE A 9 10.40 28.32 1.45
C ILE A 9 11.75 28.05 2.13
N ALA A 10 12.06 28.83 3.17
CA ALA A 10 13.27 28.64 3.96
C ALA A 10 13.28 27.30 4.70
N LYS A 11 14.44 26.67 4.86
CA LYS A 11 14.55 25.28 5.36
C LYS A 11 14.04 25.15 6.80
N GLU A 12 14.35 26.13 7.63
CA GLU A 12 13.93 26.27 9.03
C GLU A 12 12.42 26.40 9.21
N SER A 13 11.69 26.77 8.15
CA SER A 13 10.23 26.82 8.13
C SER A 13 9.60 25.53 7.62
N LYS A 14 10.40 24.48 7.37
CA LYS A 14 9.92 23.17 6.90
C LYS A 14 10.05 22.16 8.02
N PHE A 15 9.01 21.34 8.17
CA PHE A 15 9.07 20.11 8.94
C PHE A 15 8.68 18.95 8.02
N LYS A 16 9.60 18.04 7.79
CA LYS A 16 9.50 16.94 6.82
C LYS A 16 9.17 15.64 7.56
N ILE A 17 8.01 15.08 7.22
CA ILE A 17 7.57 13.78 7.72
C ILE A 17 7.69 12.76 6.58
N TYR A 18 8.34 11.63 6.86
CA TYR A 18 8.34 10.48 5.95
C TYR A 18 7.40 9.40 6.49
N VAL A 19 6.39 9.03 5.68
CA VAL A 19 5.39 8.03 6.05
C VAL A 19 5.68 6.71 5.33
N SER A 20 5.88 5.66 6.10
CA SER A 20 6.13 4.29 5.64
C SER A 20 4.95 3.37 5.96
N ALA A 21 4.96 2.18 5.36
CA ALA A 21 3.98 1.10 5.57
C ALA A 21 4.72 -0.22 5.83
N LEU A 22 5.76 -0.15 6.67
CA LEU A 22 6.69 -1.26 6.89
C LEU A 22 6.13 -2.19 7.97
N THR A 23 5.50 -3.28 7.56
CA THR A 23 5.14 -4.34 8.50
C THR A 23 6.40 -5.03 9.04
N SER A 24 6.45 -5.19 10.37
CA SER A 24 7.50 -5.91 11.11
C SER A 24 7.19 -7.41 11.30
N MET A 25 6.00 -7.84 10.89
CA MET A 25 5.54 -9.23 10.96
C MET A 25 6.02 -10.04 9.74
N ASN A 26 6.37 -11.29 9.99
CA ASN A 26 6.68 -12.26 8.95
C ASN A 26 5.46 -13.17 8.71
N ILE A 27 5.32 -13.65 7.47
CA ILE A 27 4.31 -14.64 7.06
C ILE A 27 4.65 -16.01 7.67
N ASP A 28 5.94 -16.33 7.74
CA ASP A 28 6.50 -17.51 8.42
C ASP A 28 7.90 -17.18 8.98
N GLU A 29 8.65 -18.16 9.49
CA GLU A 29 9.97 -17.92 10.09
C GLU A 29 11.01 -17.32 9.12
N HIS A 30 10.75 -17.34 7.80
CA HIS A 30 11.73 -16.99 6.76
C HIS A 30 11.21 -15.95 5.76
N ASN A 31 9.90 -15.73 5.64
CA ASN A 31 9.27 -14.87 4.66
C ASN A 31 8.66 -13.64 5.31
N ARG A 32 9.23 -12.46 5.05
CA ARG A 32 8.67 -11.19 5.51
C ARG A 32 7.49 -10.77 4.64
N ILE A 33 6.47 -10.14 5.24
CA ILE A 33 5.39 -9.48 4.49
C ILE A 33 5.95 -8.37 3.60
N PRO A 34 5.87 -8.47 2.26
CA PRO A 34 6.40 -7.43 1.38
C PRO A 34 5.60 -6.14 1.52
N THR A 35 6.28 -5.05 1.84
CA THR A 35 5.65 -3.73 1.93
C THR A 35 5.00 -3.30 0.61
N THR A 36 5.53 -3.75 -0.53
CA THR A 36 4.91 -3.52 -1.84
C THR A 36 3.49 -4.11 -1.92
N ASP A 37 3.29 -5.32 -1.41
CA ASP A 37 2.02 -6.03 -1.47
C ASP A 37 1.00 -5.41 -0.52
N THR A 38 1.42 -5.09 0.70
CA THR A 38 0.55 -4.36 1.64
C THR A 38 0.09 -3.03 1.04
N ARG A 39 0.99 -2.30 0.36
CA ARG A 39 0.67 -0.99 -0.22
C ARG A 39 -0.25 -1.08 -1.44
N ILE A 40 -0.08 -2.06 -2.32
CA ILE A 40 -0.97 -2.22 -3.47
C ILE A 40 -2.36 -2.68 -3.02
N ILE A 41 -2.47 -3.57 -2.02
CA ILE A 41 -3.77 -4.00 -1.45
C ILE A 41 -4.52 -2.81 -0.85
N ARG A 42 -3.85 -2.02 0.01
CA ARG A 42 -4.42 -0.76 0.53
C ARG A 42 -4.92 0.15 -0.59
N ARG A 43 -4.14 0.24 -1.67
CA ARG A 43 -4.45 1.09 -2.81
C ARG A 43 -5.66 0.58 -3.60
N ILE A 44 -5.77 -0.72 -3.83
CA ILE A 44 -6.91 -1.33 -4.53
C ILE A 44 -8.21 -1.01 -3.77
N VAL A 45 -8.25 -1.31 -2.47
CA VAL A 45 -9.45 -1.07 -1.64
C VAL A 45 -9.80 0.42 -1.62
N ARG A 46 -8.82 1.30 -1.38
CA ARG A 46 -9.04 2.75 -1.34
C ARG A 46 -9.47 3.32 -2.69
N ASP A 47 -8.77 2.99 -3.77
CA ASP A 47 -9.04 3.56 -5.10
C ASP A 47 -10.40 3.07 -5.61
N PHE A 48 -10.82 1.85 -5.28
CA PHE A 48 -12.19 1.39 -5.53
C PHE A 48 -13.21 2.17 -4.69
N GLN A 49 -13.06 2.17 -3.36
CA GLN A 49 -14.03 2.75 -2.43
C GLN A 49 -14.28 4.24 -2.66
N PHE A 50 -13.24 5.02 -2.93
CA PHE A 50 -13.34 6.49 -3.00
C PHE A 50 -13.30 7.05 -4.42
N ARG A 51 -12.93 6.25 -5.43
CA ARG A 51 -12.76 6.72 -6.81
C ARG A 51 -13.42 5.83 -7.86
N GLY A 52 -14.05 4.72 -7.47
CA GLY A 52 -14.65 3.76 -8.40
C GLY A 52 -13.63 3.12 -9.36
N CYS A 53 -12.35 3.14 -9.00
CA CYS A 53 -11.29 2.58 -9.85
C CYS A 53 -11.23 1.07 -9.67
N SER A 54 -11.34 0.31 -10.76
CA SER A 54 -11.22 -1.16 -10.71
C SER A 54 -9.83 -1.61 -10.21
N ALA A 55 -9.77 -2.83 -9.68
CA ALA A 55 -8.50 -3.43 -9.26
C ALA A 55 -7.53 -3.55 -10.44
N ALA A 56 -8.00 -3.94 -11.63
CA ALA A 56 -7.19 -4.02 -12.85
C ALA A 56 -6.53 -2.67 -13.17
N ASN A 57 -7.30 -1.57 -13.19
CA ASN A 57 -6.75 -0.24 -13.41
C ASN A 57 -5.70 0.17 -12.36
N THR A 58 -5.90 -0.23 -11.11
CA THR A 58 -4.95 0.03 -10.04
C THR A 58 -3.63 -0.74 -10.23
N ILE A 59 -3.72 -2.03 -10.55
CA ILE A 59 -2.57 -2.89 -10.85
C ILE A 59 -1.80 -2.37 -12.07
N ASN A 60 -2.51 -2.02 -13.13
CA ASN A 60 -1.94 -1.45 -14.36
C ASN A 60 -1.08 -0.20 -14.10
N ARG A 61 -1.55 0.68 -13.20
CA ARG A 61 -0.86 1.93 -12.85
C ARG A 61 0.25 1.74 -11.84
N TRP A 62 0.29 0.63 -11.11
CA TRP A 62 1.21 0.40 -10.01
C TRP A 62 2.69 0.55 -10.39
N PRO A 63 3.19 0.02 -11.52
CA PRO A 63 4.57 0.22 -11.94
C PRO A 63 4.94 1.70 -12.13
N SER A 64 4.01 2.52 -12.65
CA SER A 64 4.25 3.96 -12.82
C SER A 64 4.35 4.69 -11.48
N VAL A 65 3.54 4.29 -10.51
CA VAL A 65 3.59 4.83 -9.14
C VAL A 65 4.94 4.49 -8.51
N ARG A 66 5.38 3.23 -8.62
CA ARG A 66 6.66 2.76 -8.08
C ARG A 66 7.84 3.53 -8.66
N ARG A 67 7.89 3.71 -9.99
CA ARG A 67 8.92 4.56 -10.64
C ARG A 67 8.89 6.00 -10.13
N GLY A 68 7.70 6.54 -9.91
CA GLY A 68 7.53 7.88 -9.35
C GLY A 68 8.11 8.00 -7.93
N GLU A 69 7.92 6.96 -7.11
CA GLU A 69 8.45 6.88 -5.75
C GLU A 69 9.98 6.75 -5.72
N GLU A 70 10.53 5.87 -6.55
CA GLU A 70 11.98 5.67 -6.68
C GLU A 70 12.70 6.96 -7.09
N ARG A 71 12.08 7.78 -7.94
CA ARG A 71 12.67 9.03 -8.40
C ARG A 71 12.49 10.18 -7.41
N ASN A 72 11.34 10.26 -6.74
CA ASN A 72 10.92 11.49 -6.06
C ASN A 72 10.71 11.35 -4.55
N ILE A 73 10.66 10.12 -4.02
CA ILE A 73 10.31 9.84 -2.62
C ILE A 73 11.46 9.14 -1.91
N PHE A 74 11.91 7.97 -2.39
CA PHE A 74 12.94 7.17 -1.71
C PHE A 74 14.31 7.85 -1.55
N PRO A 75 14.81 8.63 -2.53
CA PRO A 75 16.07 9.33 -2.36
C PRO A 75 16.07 10.38 -1.25
N PHE A 76 14.88 10.86 -0.84
CA PHE A 76 14.72 11.96 0.11
C PHE A 76 14.26 11.49 1.50
N GLN A 77 14.26 10.18 1.77
CA GLN A 77 13.77 9.65 3.05
C GLN A 77 14.66 10.08 4.22
N GLU A 78 15.99 10.11 4.03
CA GLU A 78 16.96 10.50 5.06
C GLU A 78 16.93 12.00 5.40
N GLU A 79 16.29 12.81 4.55
CA GLU A 79 16.11 14.24 4.82
C GLU A 79 14.90 14.54 5.71
N ALA A 80 14.15 13.52 6.15
CA ALA A 80 12.98 13.71 7.00
C ALA A 80 13.39 13.97 8.45
N ASP A 81 12.72 14.91 9.09
CA ASP A 81 12.90 15.20 10.51
C ASP A 81 12.33 14.06 11.38
N VAL A 82 11.25 13.43 10.90
CA VAL A 82 10.62 12.28 11.58
C VAL A 82 10.15 11.21 10.61
N MET A 83 10.24 9.97 11.08
CA MET A 83 9.74 8.77 10.41
C MET A 83 8.46 8.31 11.09
N PHE A 84 7.41 8.07 10.32
CA PHE A 84 6.15 7.51 10.82
C PHE A 84 5.80 6.22 10.08
N ASN A 85 5.55 5.14 10.83
CA ASN A 85 5.11 3.87 10.25
C ASN A 85 3.60 3.74 10.41
N SER A 86 2.89 3.73 9.28
CA SER A 86 1.43 3.59 9.21
C SER A 86 0.95 2.13 9.16
N ALA A 87 1.87 1.16 9.24
CA ALA A 87 1.54 -0.26 9.25
C ALA A 87 0.73 -0.67 10.48
N LEU A 88 -0.35 -1.42 10.26
CA LEU A 88 -1.17 -2.00 11.33
C LEU A 88 -1.13 -3.52 11.18
N MET A 89 -0.86 -4.24 12.26
CA MET A 89 -0.64 -5.70 12.22
C MET A 89 -1.86 -6.48 11.70
N PHE A 90 -3.07 -6.01 11.96
CA PHE A 90 -4.32 -6.68 11.59
C PHE A 90 -4.84 -6.27 10.22
N GLU A 91 -4.22 -5.30 9.54
CA GLU A 91 -4.84 -4.67 8.37
C GLU A 91 -5.07 -5.62 7.21
N LEU A 92 -4.17 -6.57 6.96
CA LEU A 92 -4.29 -7.48 5.83
C LEU A 92 -5.47 -8.43 6.02
N GLY A 93 -5.74 -8.88 7.25
CA GLY A 93 -6.92 -9.69 7.56
C GLY A 93 -8.23 -8.93 7.34
N VAL A 94 -8.23 -7.62 7.62
CA VAL A 94 -9.39 -6.76 7.37
C VAL A 94 -9.55 -6.47 5.88
N LEU A 95 -8.48 -5.99 5.23
CA LEU A 95 -8.47 -5.59 3.83
C LEU A 95 -8.75 -6.76 2.88
N LYS A 96 -8.37 -7.99 3.27
CA LYS A 96 -8.67 -9.22 2.53
C LYS A 96 -10.14 -9.30 2.12
N THR A 97 -11.05 -9.04 3.07
CA THR A 97 -12.51 -9.13 2.85
C THR A 97 -13.02 -8.18 1.76
N TYR A 98 -12.30 -7.08 1.51
CA TYR A 98 -12.62 -6.09 0.49
C TYR A 98 -11.82 -6.31 -0.81
N ALA A 99 -10.56 -6.72 -0.68
CA ALA A 99 -9.64 -6.85 -1.82
C ALA A 99 -9.89 -8.13 -2.62
N GLU A 100 -10.18 -9.26 -1.98
CA GLU A 100 -10.36 -10.54 -2.68
C GLU A 100 -11.48 -10.50 -3.74
N PRO A 101 -12.70 -9.99 -3.44
CA PRO A 101 -13.74 -9.90 -4.47
C PRO A 101 -13.32 -9.06 -5.68
N LEU A 102 -12.67 -7.92 -5.44
CA LEU A 102 -12.21 -7.02 -6.51
C LEU A 102 -11.10 -7.64 -7.37
N LEU A 103 -10.24 -8.46 -6.77
CA LEU A 103 -9.20 -9.18 -7.49
C LEU A 103 -9.76 -10.37 -8.29
N MET A 104 -10.82 -11.01 -7.79
CA MET A 104 -11.49 -12.13 -8.48
C MET A 104 -12.29 -11.69 -9.70
N GLU A 105 -12.66 -10.41 -9.81
CA GLU A 105 -13.27 -9.84 -11.02
C GLU A 105 -12.35 -9.84 -12.23
N ILE A 106 -11.03 -9.92 -12.01
CA ILE A 106 -10.02 -9.90 -13.08
C ILE A 106 -9.89 -11.31 -13.66
N ASP A 107 -10.22 -11.48 -14.93
CA ASP A 107 -10.19 -12.78 -15.60
C ASP A 107 -8.95 -12.98 -16.49
N SER A 108 -8.76 -14.19 -17.01
CA SER A 108 -7.57 -14.57 -17.79
C SER A 108 -7.40 -13.84 -19.12
N SER A 109 -8.40 -13.07 -19.58
CA SER A 109 -8.29 -12.24 -20.77
C SER A 109 -7.58 -10.91 -20.51
N GLU A 110 -7.46 -10.50 -19.25
CA GLU A 110 -6.83 -9.24 -18.85
C GLU A 110 -5.31 -9.42 -18.56
N PRO A 111 -4.46 -8.45 -18.94
CA PRO A 111 -3.02 -8.53 -18.69
C PRO A 111 -2.67 -8.51 -17.19
N GLU A 112 -3.53 -7.96 -16.34
CA GLU A 112 -3.34 -7.90 -14.89
C GLU A 112 -3.63 -9.22 -14.16
N TYR A 113 -4.19 -10.23 -14.85
CA TYR A 113 -4.63 -11.49 -14.25
C TYR A 113 -3.55 -12.18 -13.41
N SER A 114 -2.32 -12.26 -13.94
CA SER A 114 -1.22 -12.92 -13.24
C SER A 114 -0.92 -12.26 -11.88
N GLU A 115 -0.90 -10.92 -11.84
CA GLU A 115 -0.67 -10.19 -10.60
C GLU A 115 -1.87 -10.31 -9.66
N ALA A 116 -3.09 -10.31 -10.19
CA ALA A 116 -4.29 -10.51 -9.38
C ALA A 116 -4.27 -11.87 -8.67
N ARG A 117 -3.94 -12.94 -9.41
CA ARG A 117 -3.78 -14.29 -8.83
C ARG A 117 -2.69 -14.36 -7.78
N ARG A 118 -1.54 -13.71 -8.03
CA ARG A 118 -0.43 -13.62 -7.05
C ARG A 118 -0.88 -12.93 -5.76
N LEU A 119 -1.64 -11.84 -5.86
CA LEU A 119 -2.16 -11.10 -4.71
C LEU A 119 -3.23 -11.88 -3.94
N ILE A 120 -4.10 -12.61 -4.63
CA ILE A 120 -5.07 -13.53 -3.99
C ILE A 120 -4.33 -14.63 -3.21
N GLU A 121 -3.31 -15.25 -3.83
CA GLU A 121 -2.49 -16.27 -3.16
C GLU A 121 -1.75 -15.69 -1.96
N PHE A 122 -1.23 -14.47 -2.06
CA PHE A 122 -0.64 -13.78 -0.92
C PHE A 122 -1.67 -13.57 0.21
N LEU A 123 -2.87 -13.11 -0.11
CA LEU A 123 -3.96 -12.90 0.87
C LEU A 123 -4.49 -14.21 1.47
N SER A 124 -4.30 -15.36 0.82
CA SER A 124 -4.71 -16.68 1.33
C SER A 124 -4.04 -17.02 2.67
N ASN A 125 -2.83 -16.49 2.91
CA ASN A 125 -2.06 -16.68 4.13
C ASN A 125 -2.64 -15.95 5.37
N PHE A 126 -3.66 -15.11 5.19
CA PHE A 126 -4.25 -14.31 6.26
C PHE A 126 -5.68 -14.75 6.57
N LEU A 127 -6.00 -14.83 7.86
CA LEU A 127 -7.39 -14.98 8.32
C LEU A 127 -8.15 -13.67 8.10
N SER A 128 -9.39 -13.79 7.65
CA SER A 128 -10.28 -12.63 7.52
C SER A 128 -10.67 -12.14 8.91
N ILE A 129 -10.64 -10.83 9.12
CA ILE A 129 -11.04 -10.18 10.36
C ILE A 129 -12.26 -9.31 10.05
N ASP A 130 -13.35 -9.50 10.79
CA ASP A 130 -14.53 -8.64 10.66
C ASP A 130 -14.19 -7.25 11.19
N THR A 131 -14.53 -6.21 10.42
CA THR A 131 -14.42 -4.81 10.85
C THR A 131 -15.06 -4.50 12.21
N LYS A 132 -16.07 -5.27 12.65
CA LYS A 132 -16.68 -5.14 13.98
C LYS A 132 -15.75 -5.48 15.14
N GLU A 133 -14.71 -6.27 14.89
CA GLU A 133 -13.70 -6.63 15.89
C GLU A 133 -12.62 -5.55 16.05
N ILE A 134 -12.63 -4.52 15.19
CA ILE A 134 -11.71 -3.39 15.28
C ILE A 134 -12.33 -2.34 16.20
N PRO A 135 -11.61 -1.89 17.26
CA PRO A 135 -12.09 -0.80 18.09
C PRO A 135 -12.44 0.42 17.24
N PRO A 136 -13.60 1.07 17.47
CA PRO A 136 -13.90 2.31 16.77
C PRO A 136 -12.83 3.34 17.13
N THR A 137 -12.37 4.09 16.12
CA THR A 137 -11.58 5.31 16.35
C THR A 137 -12.35 6.21 17.33
N GLN A 138 -11.79 6.39 18.53
CA GLN A 138 -12.31 7.28 19.56
C GLN A 138 -12.17 8.75 19.15
#